data_AF-A0A661IUP3-F1
#
_entry.id   AF-A0A661IUP3-F1
#
_cell.length_a   1.000
_cell.length_b   1.000
_cell.length_c   1.000
_cell.angle_alpha   90.00
_cell.angle_beta   90.00
_cell.angle_gamma   90.00
#
_symmetry.space_group_name_H-M   'P 1'
#
loop_
_entity.id
_entity.type
_entity.pdbx_description
1 polymer ?
#
loop_
_entity_poly.entity_id
_entity_poly.type
_entity_poly.pdbx_seq_one_letter_code
_entity_poly.pdbx_strand_id
1 'polypeptide(L)'
;MEYKVSYRRVKYPRLEFKTGELLLILPFGQDPKPFVEKHRRWIEGKAEFIRECLRDSSGKRLVERSRGEFKGLVYSLIEEISKELGVKVRKVFF
;
A
#
# COMPACT_ATOMS: atom_id res chain seq x y z
N MET A 1 11.39 -14.14 -11.55
CA MET A 1 10.98 -12.92 -10.84
C MET A 1 12.22 -12.08 -10.61
N GLU A 2 12.25 -10.87 -11.17
CA GLU A 2 13.39 -9.96 -11.00
C GLU A 2 13.32 -9.30 -9.61
N TYR A 3 14.45 -9.24 -8.91
CA TYR A 3 14.56 -8.55 -7.63
C TYR A 3 15.92 -7.86 -7.54
N LYS A 4 15.94 -6.72 -6.84
CA LYS A 4 17.16 -5.97 -6.54
C LYS A 4 17.65 -6.39 -5.15
N VAL A 5 18.96 -6.42 -4.94
CA VAL A 5 19.57 -6.70 -3.64
C VAL A 5 20.40 -5.49 -3.22
N SER A 6 20.18 -5.02 -1.99
CA SER A 6 20.95 -3.95 -1.37
C SER A 6 21.56 -4.46 -0.07
N TYR A 7 22.88 -4.60 -0.06
CA TYR A 7 23.61 -4.94 1.15
C TYR A 7 23.80 -3.70 2.02
N ARG A 8 23.42 -3.78 3.29
CA ARG A 8 23.48 -2.68 4.24
C ARG A 8 23.94 -3.17 5.61
N ARG A 9 24.43 -2.25 6.45
CA ARG A 9 24.74 -2.52 7.86
C ARG A 9 23.44 -2.61 8.66
N VAL A 10 22.71 -3.71 8.49
CA VAL A 10 21.46 -4.03 9.18
C VAL A 10 21.59 -5.37 9.91
N LYS A 11 20.88 -5.52 11.02
CA LYS A 11 20.86 -6.77 11.80
C LYS A 11 20.02 -7.86 11.15
N TYR A 12 18.92 -7.49 10.47
CA TYR A 12 17.95 -8.42 9.93
C TYR A 12 17.64 -8.13 8.46
N PRO A 13 17.51 -9.17 7.60
CA PRO A 13 16.98 -9.06 6.25
C PRO A 13 15.59 -8.39 6.20
N ARG A 14 15.33 -7.61 5.15
CA ARG A 14 14.02 -7.00 4.89
C ARG A 14 13.60 -7.21 3.44
N LEU A 15 12.30 -7.41 3.24
CA LEU A 15 11.66 -7.38 1.94
C LEU A 15 10.91 -6.07 1.81
N GLU A 16 11.24 -5.28 0.80
CA GLU A 16 10.45 -4.13 0.40
C GLU A 16 9.86 -4.41 -0.97
N PHE A 17 8.53 -4.34 -1.08
CA PHE A 17 7.84 -4.49 -2.36
C PHE A 17 7.04 -3.23 -2.63
N LYS A 18 7.53 -2.39 -3.54
CA LYS A 18 6.91 -1.10 -3.87
C LYS A 18 6.62 -1.05 -5.35
N THR A 19 5.35 -0.86 -5.69
CA THR A 19 4.91 -0.54 -7.07
C THR A 19 5.39 -1.54 -8.13
N GLY A 20 5.52 -2.82 -7.79
CA GLY A 20 5.98 -3.85 -8.70
C GLY A 20 7.48 -4.13 -8.68
N GLU A 21 8.27 -3.38 -7.90
CA GLU A 21 9.69 -3.67 -7.67
C GLU A 21 9.93 -4.34 -6.31
N LEU A 22 10.53 -5.54 -6.35
CA LEU A 22 10.98 -6.25 -5.16
C LEU A 22 12.44 -5.88 -4.85
N LEU A 23 12.68 -5.35 -3.64
CA LEU A 23 13.98 -5.01 -3.09
C LEU A 23 14.25 -5.83 -1.82
N LEU A 24 15.36 -6.57 -1.85
CA LEU A 24 15.89 -7.26 -0.68
C LEU A 24 16.98 -6.40 -0.04
N ILE A 25 16.78 -6.06 1.23
CA ILE A 25 17.82 -5.41 2.04
C ILE A 25 18.43 -6.46 2.94
N LEU A 26 19.71 -6.78 2.73
CA LEU A 26 20.40 -7.86 3.44
C LEU A 26 21.61 -7.34 4.23
N PRO A 27 21.96 -7.97 5.36
CA PRO A 27 23.28 -7.83 5.95
C PRO A 27 24.37 -8.28 4.95
N PHE A 28 25.56 -7.69 5.03
CA PHE A 28 26.68 -8.09 4.19
C PHE A 28 27.00 -9.59 4.33
N GLY A 29 27.29 -10.25 3.21
CA GLY A 29 27.69 -11.66 3.17
C GLY A 29 26.54 -12.68 3.23
N GLN A 30 25.28 -12.25 3.30
CA GLN A 30 24.14 -13.16 3.24
C GLN A 30 23.68 -13.46 1.82
N ASP A 31 23.35 -14.72 1.54
CA ASP A 31 22.75 -15.12 0.27
C ASP A 31 21.26 -14.67 0.22
N PRO A 32 20.82 -13.94 -0.83
CA PRO A 32 19.41 -13.63 -1.04
C PRO A 32 18.52 -14.84 -1.27
N LYS A 33 19.01 -15.94 -1.88
CA LYS A 33 18.15 -17.04 -2.37
C LYS A 33 17.32 -17.70 -1.27
N PRO A 34 17.89 -18.11 -0.11
CA PRO A 34 17.10 -18.75 0.96
C PRO A 34 16.03 -17.82 1.53
N PHE A 35 16.31 -16.51 1.54
CA PHE A 35 15.38 -15.51 2.04
C PHE A 35 14.20 -15.28 1.08
N VAL A 36 14.47 -15.19 -0.23
CA VAL A 36 13.40 -15.16 -1.25
C VAL A 36 12.54 -16.42 -1.16
N GLU A 37 13.18 -17.58 -1.08
CA GLU A 37 12.51 -18.87 -1.05
C GLU A 37 11.55 -19.00 0.12
N LYS A 38 12.04 -18.65 1.32
CA LYS A 38 11.25 -18.66 2.56
C LYS A 38 10.00 -17.78 2.46
N HIS A 39 10.06 -16.69 1.70
CA HIS A 39 8.99 -15.71 1.58
C HIS A 39 8.25 -15.75 0.24
N ARG A 40 8.48 -16.77 -0.60
CA ARG A 40 7.93 -16.87 -1.97
C ARG A 40 6.42 -16.61 -2.02
N ARG A 41 5.63 -17.30 -1.19
CA ARG A 41 4.16 -17.14 -1.19
C ARG A 41 3.72 -15.72 -0.87
N TRP A 42 4.39 -15.07 0.08
CA TRP A 42 4.09 -13.68 0.43
C TRP A 42 4.43 -12.73 -0.72
N ILE A 43 5.58 -12.97 -1.36
CA ILE A 43 6.03 -12.19 -2.53
C ILE A 43 5.02 -12.32 -3.67
N GLU A 44 4.61 -13.53 -4.03
CA GLU A 44 3.65 -13.79 -5.10
C GLU A 44 2.29 -13.14 -4.82
N GLY A 45 1.75 -13.34 -3.62
CA GLY A 45 0.47 -12.73 -3.23
C GLY A 45 0.52 -11.19 -3.22
N LYS A 46 1.65 -10.59 -2.81
CA LYS A 46 1.83 -9.14 -2.90
C LYS A 46 1.97 -8.65 -4.34
N ALA A 47 2.61 -9.41 -5.22
CA ALA A 47 2.71 -9.09 -6.64
C ALA A 47 1.34 -9.07 -7.31
N GLU A 48 0.49 -10.05 -7.01
CA GLU A 48 -0.89 -10.10 -7.48
C GLU A 48 -1.72 -8.92 -6.98
N PHE A 49 -1.70 -8.65 -5.68
CA PHE A 49 -2.38 -7.52 -5.07
C PHE A 49 -1.99 -6.17 -5.73
N ILE A 50 -0.69 -5.94 -5.95
CA ILE A 50 -0.22 -4.71 -6.61
C ILE A 50 -0.72 -4.64 -8.05
N ARG A 51 -0.68 -5.74 -8.81
CA ARG A 51 -1.19 -5.79 -10.19
C ARG A 51 -2.68 -5.49 -10.26
N GLU A 52 -3.47 -6.03 -9.34
CA GLU A 52 -4.89 -5.71 -9.22
C GLU A 52 -5.12 -4.24 -8.92
N CYS A 53 -4.43 -3.68 -7.93
CA CYS A 53 -4.52 -2.27 -7.60
C CYS A 53 -4.16 -1.36 -8.78
N LEU A 54 -3.13 -1.69 -9.56
CA LEU A 54 -2.74 -0.93 -10.75
C LEU A 54 -3.79 -1.02 -11.85
N ARG A 55 -4.36 -2.21 -12.08
CA ARG A 55 -5.45 -2.42 -13.03
C ARG A 55 -6.70 -1.62 -12.64
N ASP A 56 -7.11 -1.71 -11.39
CA ASP A 56 -8.31 -1.02 -10.86
C ASP A 56 -8.13 0.50 -10.78
N SER A 57 -6.89 0.99 -10.76
CA SER A 57 -6.58 2.42 -10.73
C SER A 57 -6.27 3.02 -12.11
N SER A 58 -6.08 2.20 -13.15
CA SER A 58 -5.71 2.66 -14.50
C SER A 58 -6.63 3.73 -15.09
N GLY A 59 -7.93 3.69 -14.78
CA GLY A 59 -8.91 4.69 -15.21
C GLY A 59 -9.22 5.78 -14.18
N LYS A 60 -8.65 5.70 -12.97
CA LYS A 60 -8.92 6.64 -11.88
C LYS A 60 -7.98 7.83 -12.00
N ARG A 61 -8.55 9.04 -12.00
CA ARG A 61 -7.77 10.28 -11.97
C ARG A 61 -7.69 10.81 -10.54
N LEU A 62 -6.52 11.27 -10.17
CA LEU A 62 -6.38 12.08 -8.97
C LEU A 62 -7.08 13.42 -9.23
N VAL A 63 -7.96 13.80 -8.30
CA VAL A 63 -8.67 15.07 -8.36
C VAL A 63 -8.08 15.96 -7.29
N GLU A 64 -7.49 17.08 -7.70
CA GLU A 64 -7.10 18.12 -6.76
C GLU A 64 -8.35 18.78 -6.20
N ARG A 65 -8.39 18.90 -4.87
CA ARG A 65 -9.50 19.52 -4.15
C ARG A 65 -8.95 20.56 -3.19
N SER A 66 -9.58 21.72 -3.18
CA SER A 66 -9.41 22.69 -2.12
C SER A 66 -9.85 22.09 -0.77
N ARG A 67 -9.41 22.70 0.33
CA ARG A 67 -9.84 22.29 1.68
C ARG A 67 -11.36 22.35 1.85
N GLY A 68 -12.03 23.29 1.18
CA GLY A 68 -13.48 23.42 1.19
C GLY A 68 -14.19 22.26 0.49
N GLU A 69 -13.77 21.95 -0.73
CA GLU A 69 -14.31 20.81 -1.51
C GLU A 69 -14.08 19.48 -0.81
N PHE A 70 -12.90 19.30 -0.20
CA PHE A 70 -12.60 18.11 0.60
C PHE A 70 -13.54 17.97 1.79
N LYS A 71 -13.73 19.04 2.58
CA LYS A 71 -14.67 19.02 3.72
C LYS A 71 -16.10 18.75 3.26
N GLY A 72 -16.53 19.37 2.16
CA GLY A 72 -17.85 19.14 1.56
C GLY A 72 -18.08 17.67 1.22
N LEU A 73 -17.11 17.04 0.54
CA LEU A 73 -17.16 15.62 0.20
C LEU A 73 -17.22 14.72 1.47
N VAL A 74 -16.42 15.04 2.49
CA VAL A 74 -16.45 14.28 3.75
C VAL A 74 -17.82 14.40 4.42
N TYR A 75 -18.41 15.59 4.46
CA TYR A 75 -19.74 15.77 5.05
C TYR A 75 -20.85 15.06 4.26
N SER A 76 -20.79 15.03 2.91
CA SER A 76 -21.78 14.31 2.11
C SER A 76 -21.71 12.80 2.36
N LEU A 77 -20.51 12.23 2.47
CA LEU A 77 -20.31 10.81 2.81
C LEU A 77 -20.79 10.49 4.23
N ILE A 78 -20.54 11.39 5.18
CA ILE A 78 -21.03 11.23 6.56
C ILE A 78 -22.54 11.19 6.58
N GLU A 79 -23.21 12.10 5.86
CA GLU A 79 -24.68 12.14 5.79
C GLU A 79 -25.26 10.84 5.25
N GLU A 80 -24.72 10.33 4.13
CA GLU A 80 -25.12 9.08 3.50
C GLU A 80 -24.99 7.89 4.46
N ILE A 81 -23.79 7.71 5.03
CA ILE A 81 -23.48 6.59 5.92
C ILE A 81 -24.25 6.70 7.25
N SER A 82 -24.40 7.91 7.80
CA SER A 82 -25.20 8.16 9.00
C SER A 82 -26.64 7.75 8.81
N LYS A 83 -27.21 8.03 7.63
CA LYS A 83 -28.58 7.65 7.29
C LYS A 83 -28.70 6.13 7.14
N GLU A 84 -27.77 5.48 6.45
CA GLU A 84 -27.75 4.03 6.27
C GLU A 84 -27.65 3.27 7.60
N LEU A 85 -26.75 3.72 8.49
CA LEU A 85 -26.48 3.06 9.76
C LEU A 85 -27.38 3.54 10.91
N GLY A 86 -28.18 4.60 10.71
CA GLY A 86 -29.02 5.20 11.75
C GLY A 86 -28.21 5.84 12.89
N VAL A 87 -26.97 6.26 12.64
CA VAL A 87 -26.06 6.84 13.64
C VAL A 87 -25.85 8.32 13.43
N LYS A 88 -25.65 9.07 14.52
CA LYS A 88 -25.34 10.51 14.45
C LYS A 88 -23.86 10.76 14.74
N VAL A 89 -23.13 11.25 13.75
CA VAL A 89 -21.75 11.71 13.94
C VAL A 89 -21.77 12.99 14.79
N ARG A 90 -21.03 12.98 15.91
CA ARG A 90 -20.98 14.13 16.83
C ARG A 90 -20.05 15.24 16.37
N LYS A 91 -18.81 14.90 16.00
CA LYS A 91 -17.79 15.88 15.64
C LYS A 91 -16.81 15.27 14.63
N VAL A 92 -16.39 16.08 13.67
CA VAL A 92 -15.40 15.74 12.65
C VAL A 92 -14.20 16.66 12.84
N PHE A 93 -12.99 16.11 12.77
CA PHE A 93 -11.72 16.86 12.87
C PHE A 93 -11.01 16.83 11.51
N PHE A 94 -10.38 17.95 11.14
CA PHE A 94 -9.77 18.18 9.82
C PHE A 94 -8.44 18.95 9.93
#